data_AF-A0A7K1FWF2-F1
#
_entry.id   AF-A0A7K1FWF2-F1
#
_cell.length_a   1.000
_cell.length_b   1.000
_cell.length_c   1.000
_cell.angle_alpha   90.00
_cell.angle_beta   90.00
_cell.angle_gamma   90.00
#
_symmetry.space_group_name_H-M   'P 1'
#
loop_
_entity.id
_entity.type
_entity.pdbx_description
1 polymer ?
#
loop_
_entity_poly.entity_id
_entity_poly.type
_entity_poly.pdbx_seq_one_letter_code
_entity_poly.pdbx_strand_id
1 'polypeptide(L)'
;MKTIIDTIKGIHPGFVLERELDKRHIRKGQFAISLGEFPQTLTAITKGKRRMNTSLALKIEKSLAIEEGYFMVLQVYYDIENEKKKQDNKLEKRSPDLTLLRSVVFWDTDINKIDWQKQKRAVIQRIFERGNESEKEEIIRFYGSETVNSFLNK
;
A
#
# COMPACT_ATOMS: atom_id res chain seq x y z
N MET A 1 -23.56 5.59 -1.02
CA MET A 1 -22.25 6.27 -0.99
C MET A 1 -21.18 5.53 -0.16
N LYS A 2 -21.41 5.20 1.13
CA LYS A 2 -20.38 4.56 1.99
C LYS A 2 -19.79 3.26 1.43
N THR A 3 -20.59 2.38 0.85
CA THR A 3 -20.18 1.02 0.45
C THR A 3 -19.20 0.90 -0.72
N ILE A 4 -19.31 1.74 -1.75
CA ILE A 4 -18.42 1.64 -2.93
C ILE A 4 -17.04 2.18 -2.59
N ILE A 5 -16.99 3.37 -1.97
CA ILE A 5 -15.73 4.02 -1.61
C ILE A 5 -14.96 3.11 -0.64
N ASP A 6 -15.60 2.53 0.37
CA ASP A 6 -14.95 1.60 1.31
C ASP A 6 -14.17 0.45 0.63
N THR A 7 -14.67 -0.05 -0.49
CA THR A 7 -14.05 -1.16 -1.23
C THR A 7 -12.85 -0.73 -2.09
N ILE A 8 -12.79 0.56 -2.47
CA ILE A 8 -11.77 1.09 -3.40
C ILE A 8 -10.83 2.12 -2.75
N LYS A 9 -10.93 2.31 -1.43
CA LYS A 9 -9.98 3.10 -0.64
C LYS A 9 -8.56 2.57 -0.85
N GLY A 10 -7.61 3.48 -1.07
CA GLY A 10 -6.20 3.13 -1.29
C GLY A 10 -5.83 2.78 -2.73
N ILE A 11 -6.78 2.84 -3.68
CA ILE A 11 -6.52 2.68 -5.12
C ILE A 11 -6.36 4.05 -5.79
N HIS A 12 -5.37 4.21 -6.67
CA HIS A 12 -5.16 5.45 -7.40
C HIS A 12 -6.40 5.81 -8.25
N PRO A 13 -6.92 7.05 -8.21
CA PRO A 13 -8.14 7.44 -8.93
C PRO A 13 -8.03 7.26 -10.45
N GLY A 14 -6.82 7.35 -10.99
CA GLY A 14 -6.53 7.07 -12.40
C GLY A 14 -6.90 5.67 -12.87
N PHE A 15 -6.71 4.63 -12.05
CA PHE A 15 -7.11 3.26 -12.42
C PHE A 15 -8.62 3.11 -12.47
N VAL A 16 -9.32 3.79 -11.54
CA VAL A 16 -10.79 3.84 -11.53
C VAL A 16 -11.28 4.56 -12.77
N LEU A 17 -10.67 5.69 -13.12
CA LEU A 17 -10.99 6.43 -14.34
C LEU A 17 -10.76 5.59 -15.60
N GLU A 18 -9.62 4.89 -15.70
CA GLU A 18 -9.32 4.01 -16.83
C GLU A 18 -10.43 2.98 -17.05
N ARG A 19 -10.83 2.31 -15.97
CA ARG A 19 -11.94 1.35 -16.01
C ARG A 19 -13.27 1.98 -16.44
N GLU A 20 -13.57 3.19 -15.98
CA GLU A 20 -14.81 3.88 -16.37
C GLU A 20 -14.81 4.29 -17.84
N LEU A 21 -13.67 4.72 -18.39
CA LEU A 21 -13.54 5.02 -19.81
C LEU A 21 -13.65 3.75 -20.67
N ASP A 22 -13.01 2.67 -20.25
CA ASP A 22 -13.05 1.39 -20.97
C ASP A 22 -14.47 0.81 -21.01
N LYS A 23 -15.21 0.83 -19.88
CA LYS A 23 -16.61 0.41 -19.81
C LYS A 23 -17.52 1.20 -20.75
N ARG A 24 -17.22 2.48 -20.96
CA ARG A 24 -17.99 3.39 -21.81
C ARG A 24 -17.49 3.41 -23.25
N HIS A 25 -16.49 2.60 -23.58
CA HIS A 25 -15.80 2.58 -24.87
C HIS A 25 -15.25 3.95 -25.31
N ILE A 26 -14.84 4.78 -24.35
CA ILE A 26 -14.32 6.12 -24.59
C ILE A 26 -12.80 6.04 -24.78
N ARG A 27 -12.31 6.55 -25.91
CA ARG A 27 -10.87 6.65 -26.17
C ARG A 27 -10.23 7.74 -25.31
N LYS A 28 -9.30 7.36 -24.42
CA LYS A 28 -8.55 8.25 -23.51
C LYS A 28 -8.05 9.54 -24.18
N GLY A 29 -7.39 9.43 -25.34
CA GLY A 29 -6.84 10.59 -26.04
C GLY A 29 -7.90 11.60 -26.46
N GLN A 30 -9.01 11.14 -27.05
CA GLN A 30 -10.12 12.00 -27.46
C GLN A 30 -10.84 12.60 -26.25
N PHE A 31 -10.99 11.82 -25.18
CA PHE A 31 -11.56 12.29 -23.94
C PHE A 31 -10.73 13.43 -23.33
N ALA A 32 -9.40 13.30 -23.27
CA ALA A 32 -8.53 14.37 -22.78
C ALA A 32 -8.73 15.68 -23.58
N ILE A 33 -8.76 15.57 -24.91
CA ILE A 33 -8.96 16.73 -25.80
C ILE A 33 -10.32 17.39 -25.53
N SER A 34 -11.39 16.61 -25.34
CA SER A 34 -12.71 17.16 -25.02
C SER A 34 -12.78 17.91 -23.69
N LEU A 35 -11.85 17.64 -22.77
CA LEU A 35 -11.72 18.34 -21.48
C LEU A 35 -10.78 19.55 -21.55
N GLY A 36 -10.20 19.82 -22.72
CA GLY A 36 -9.17 20.84 -22.91
C GLY A 36 -7.84 20.46 -22.23
N GLU A 37 -7.52 19.17 -22.17
CA GLU A 37 -6.35 18.63 -21.48
C GLU A 37 -5.46 17.83 -22.44
N PHE A 38 -4.16 17.80 -22.18
CA PHE A 38 -3.24 17.05 -23.02
C PHE A 38 -3.42 15.52 -22.83
N PRO A 39 -3.50 14.71 -23.90
CA PRO A 39 -3.63 13.25 -23.82
C PRO A 39 -2.58 12.58 -22.93
N GLN A 40 -1.36 13.13 -22.93
CA GLN A 40 -0.24 12.65 -22.12
C GLN A 40 -0.51 12.80 -20.61
N THR A 41 -1.19 13.88 -20.20
CA THR A 41 -1.58 14.14 -18.81
C THR A 41 -2.56 13.07 -18.34
N LEU A 42 -3.63 12.84 -19.09
CA LEU A 42 -4.62 11.82 -18.76
C LEU A 42 -4.02 10.41 -18.77
N THR A 43 -3.12 10.13 -19.72
CA THR A 43 -2.41 8.84 -19.79
C THR A 43 -1.49 8.60 -18.60
N ALA A 44 -0.78 9.64 -18.13
CA ALA A 44 0.07 9.53 -16.96
C ALA A 44 -0.74 9.30 -15.68
N ILE A 45 -1.92 9.93 -15.58
CA ILE A 45 -2.82 9.77 -14.44
C ILE A 45 -3.45 8.38 -14.42
N THR A 46 -4.00 7.91 -15.56
CA THR A 46 -4.60 6.57 -15.69
C THR A 46 -3.62 5.46 -15.34
N LYS A 47 -2.34 5.62 -15.71
CA LYS A 47 -1.26 4.69 -15.31
C LYS A 47 -0.75 4.84 -13.88
N GLY A 48 -1.35 5.69 -13.05
CA GLY A 48 -0.93 5.94 -11.66
C GLY A 48 0.42 6.66 -11.51
N LYS A 49 0.99 7.20 -12.59
CA LYS A 49 2.29 7.89 -12.58
C LYS A 49 2.19 9.35 -12.15
N ARG A 50 1.00 9.94 -12.27
CA ARG A 50 0.70 11.32 -11.85
C ARG A 50 -0.57 11.34 -11.01
N ARG A 51 -0.56 12.18 -9.98
CA ARG A 51 -1.77 12.45 -9.18
C ARG A 51 -2.79 13.20 -10.00
N MET A 52 -4.07 12.98 -9.70
CA MET A 52 -5.16 13.78 -10.24
C MET A 52 -5.27 15.09 -9.45
N ASN A 53 -5.50 16.21 -10.17
CA ASN A 53 -5.77 17.50 -9.55
C ASN A 53 -7.28 17.79 -9.54
N THR A 54 -7.71 18.70 -8.67
CA THR A 54 -9.14 19.05 -8.49
C THR A 54 -9.78 19.57 -9.76
N SER A 55 -9.11 20.46 -10.51
CA SER A 55 -9.67 21.05 -11.75
C SER A 55 -10.00 19.97 -12.78
N LEU A 56 -9.07 19.04 -13.02
CA LEU A 56 -9.26 17.92 -13.93
C LEU A 56 -10.35 16.96 -13.42
N ALA A 57 -10.37 16.66 -12.13
CA ALA A 57 -11.39 15.80 -11.53
C ALA A 57 -12.79 16.36 -11.78
N LEU A 58 -13.02 17.65 -11.50
CA LEU A 58 -14.31 18.31 -11.73
C LEU A 58 -14.75 18.26 -13.20
N LYS A 59 -13.81 18.49 -14.14
CA LYS A 59 -14.10 18.38 -15.59
C LYS A 59 -14.53 16.96 -15.97
N ILE A 60 -13.81 15.95 -15.47
CA ILE A 60 -14.09 14.54 -15.74
C ILE A 60 -15.44 14.14 -15.13
N GLU A 61 -15.69 14.49 -13.87
CA GLU A 61 -16.90 14.15 -13.14
C GLU A 61 -18.13 14.71 -13.85
N LYS A 62 -18.06 15.99 -14.23
CA LYS A 62 -19.09 16.65 -15.03
C LYS A 62 -19.30 15.94 -16.38
N SER A 63 -18.24 15.60 -17.10
CA SER A 63 -18.34 14.97 -18.42
C SER A 63 -18.87 13.53 -18.38
N LEU A 64 -18.63 12.79 -17.29
CA LEU A 64 -19.04 11.40 -17.15
C LEU A 64 -20.33 11.23 -16.34
N ALA A 65 -20.94 12.34 -15.90
CA ALA A 65 -22.08 12.38 -14.98
C ALA A 65 -21.80 11.58 -13.69
N ILE A 66 -20.61 11.77 -13.14
CA ILE A 66 -20.19 11.21 -11.85
C ILE A 66 -20.40 12.30 -10.78
N GLU A 67 -20.67 11.87 -9.56
CA GLU A 67 -20.80 12.75 -8.41
C GLU A 67 -19.53 13.60 -8.20
N GLU A 68 -19.74 14.88 -7.91
CA GLU A 68 -18.65 15.82 -7.64
C GLU A 68 -17.80 15.38 -6.44
N GLY A 69 -16.48 15.45 -6.59
CA GLY A 69 -15.52 15.13 -5.54
C GLY A 69 -15.22 13.64 -5.41
N TYR A 70 -15.89 12.77 -6.18
CA TYR A 70 -15.66 11.32 -6.19
C TYR A 70 -14.18 10.97 -6.36
N PHE A 71 -13.50 11.51 -7.38
CA PHE A 71 -12.10 11.17 -7.62
C PHE A 71 -11.15 11.81 -6.61
N MET A 72 -11.50 12.98 -6.06
CA MET A 72 -10.67 13.64 -5.06
C MET A 72 -10.70 12.92 -3.72
N VAL A 73 -11.85 12.38 -3.33
CA VAL A 73 -11.95 11.49 -2.15
C VAL A 73 -11.03 10.27 -2.33
N LEU A 74 -11.04 9.64 -3.52
CA LEU A 74 -10.15 8.53 -3.82
C LEU A 74 -8.67 8.93 -3.80
N GLN A 75 -8.33 10.09 -4.38
CA GLN A 75 -6.97 10.63 -4.34
C GLN A 75 -6.50 10.77 -2.90
N VAL A 76 -7.30 11.38 -2.03
CA VAL A 76 -6.97 11.55 -0.61
C VAL A 76 -6.71 10.21 0.06
N TYR A 77 -7.59 9.22 -0.09
CA TYR A 77 -7.38 7.88 0.50
C TYR A 77 -6.14 7.18 -0.03
N TYR A 78 -5.89 7.25 -1.35
CA TYR A 78 -4.66 6.75 -1.96
C TYR A 78 -3.41 7.41 -1.38
N ASP A 79 -3.50 8.71 -1.07
CA ASP A 79 -2.39 9.46 -0.51
C ASP A 79 -2.12 9.06 0.95
N ILE A 80 -3.15 8.88 1.78
CA ILE A 80 -2.92 8.39 3.16
C ILE A 80 -2.36 6.96 3.13
N GLU A 81 -2.80 6.11 2.19
CA GLU A 81 -2.25 4.77 2.01
C GLU A 81 -0.74 4.82 1.67
N ASN A 82 -0.34 5.72 0.78
CA ASN A 82 1.07 5.90 0.44
C ASN A 82 1.89 6.49 1.59
N GLU A 83 1.34 7.44 2.34
CA GLU A 83 2.02 8.00 3.51
C GLU A 83 2.19 6.95 4.61
N LYS A 84 1.18 6.11 4.86
CA LYS A 84 1.30 4.93 5.72
C LYS A 84 2.42 4.01 5.23
N LYS A 85 2.44 3.64 3.95
CA LYS A 85 3.51 2.82 3.37
C LYS A 85 4.89 3.47 3.50
N LYS A 86 5.03 4.79 3.40
CA LYS A 86 6.32 5.48 3.62
C LYS A 86 6.74 5.46 5.08
N GLN A 87 5.80 5.63 6.00
CA GLN A 87 6.04 5.49 7.44
C GLN A 87 6.43 4.06 7.79
N ASP A 88 5.70 3.09 7.24
CA ASP A 88 5.99 1.66 7.37
C ASP A 88 7.34 1.32 6.75
N ASN A 89 7.69 1.78 5.56
CA ASN A 89 9.02 1.56 4.97
C ASN A 89 10.16 2.17 5.82
N LYS A 90 9.92 3.29 6.52
CA LYS A 90 10.89 3.83 7.50
C LYS A 90 11.02 2.91 8.73
N LEU A 91 9.97 2.19 9.10
CA LEU A 91 9.95 1.20 10.17
C LEU A 91 10.44 -0.19 9.72
N GLU A 92 10.21 -0.60 8.46
CA GLU A 92 10.60 -1.88 7.84
C GLU A 92 12.11 -1.97 7.63
N LYS A 93 12.81 -0.83 7.59
CA LYS A 93 14.28 -0.80 7.70
C LYS A 93 14.80 -1.16 9.09
N ARG A 94 13.94 -1.25 10.10
CA ARG A 94 14.33 -1.83 11.39
C ARG A 94 14.28 -3.34 11.22
N SER A 95 15.43 -3.96 11.11
CA SER A 95 15.61 -5.39 11.31
C SER A 95 16.19 -5.62 12.70
N PRO A 96 15.99 -6.81 13.30
CA PRO A 96 16.87 -7.27 14.36
C PRO A 96 18.32 -7.34 13.84
N ASP A 97 19.25 -7.51 14.77
CA ASP A 97 20.63 -7.80 14.41
C ASP A 97 20.70 -9.20 13.79
N LEU A 98 20.80 -9.25 12.45
CA LEU A 98 20.85 -10.50 11.70
C LEU A 98 22.10 -11.32 11.99
N THR A 99 23.16 -10.72 12.55
CA THR A 99 24.37 -11.46 12.93
C THR A 99 24.10 -12.40 14.12
N LEU A 100 23.07 -12.11 14.91
CA LEU A 100 22.63 -12.92 16.04
C LEU A 100 21.63 -14.01 15.63
N LEU A 101 21.14 -14.01 14.39
CA LEU A 101 20.15 -14.96 13.88
C LEU A 101 20.78 -15.94 12.90
N ARG A 102 20.75 -17.24 13.22
CA ARG A 102 21.23 -18.27 12.30
C ARG A 102 20.25 -18.47 11.14
N SER A 103 20.78 -18.48 9.93
CA SER A 103 20.01 -18.73 8.70
C SER A 103 19.25 -20.05 8.71
N VAL A 104 19.75 -21.08 9.41
CA VAL A 104 19.12 -22.40 9.52
C VAL A 104 17.73 -22.34 10.17
N VAL A 105 17.46 -21.36 11.05
CA VAL A 105 16.14 -21.15 11.65
C VAL A 105 15.10 -20.79 10.58
N PHE A 106 15.54 -20.15 9.50
CA PHE A 106 14.75 -19.74 8.34
C PHE A 106 15.12 -20.54 7.08
N TRP A 107 15.36 -21.85 7.20
CA TRP A 107 15.81 -22.69 6.09
C TRP A 107 14.91 -22.67 4.84
N ASP A 108 13.63 -22.33 5.00
CA ASP A 108 12.60 -22.21 3.95
C ASP A 108 12.35 -20.76 3.49
N THR A 109 13.04 -19.76 4.05
CA THR A 109 12.78 -18.34 3.78
C THR A 109 14.08 -17.52 3.74
N ASP A 110 14.28 -16.75 2.68
CA ASP A 110 15.40 -15.80 2.59
C ASP A 110 15.24 -14.69 3.65
N ILE A 111 16.09 -14.71 4.66
CA ILE A 111 16.07 -13.80 5.82
C ILE A 111 16.13 -12.32 5.41
N ASN A 112 16.74 -12.01 4.26
CA ASN A 112 16.88 -10.63 3.76
C ASN A 112 15.58 -10.09 3.14
N LYS A 113 14.62 -10.96 2.84
CA LYS A 113 13.32 -10.61 2.24
C LYS A 113 12.19 -10.63 3.26
N ILE A 114 12.49 -10.97 4.52
CA ILE A 114 11.51 -10.98 5.60
C ILE A 114 11.11 -9.54 5.92
N ASP A 115 9.80 -9.31 5.91
CA ASP A 115 9.24 -8.07 6.44
C ASP A 115 9.07 -8.23 7.96
N TRP A 116 10.08 -7.78 8.70
CA TRP A 116 10.14 -7.92 10.16
C TRP A 116 8.97 -7.26 10.89
N GLN A 117 8.25 -6.31 10.28
CA GLN A 117 7.08 -5.71 10.92
C GLN A 117 5.79 -6.46 10.58
N LYS A 118 5.53 -6.72 9.30
CA LYS A 118 4.30 -7.41 8.87
C LYS A 118 4.28 -8.88 9.26
N GLN A 119 5.44 -9.53 9.25
CA GLN A 119 5.56 -10.97 9.53
C GLN A 119 5.97 -11.28 10.98
N LYS A 120 5.93 -10.29 11.88
CA LYS A 120 6.38 -10.40 13.28
C LYS A 120 5.88 -11.65 14.00
N ARG A 121 4.61 -12.02 13.84
CA ARG A 121 4.03 -13.20 14.50
C ARG A 121 4.72 -14.49 14.09
N ALA A 122 4.91 -14.68 12.78
CA ALA A 122 5.55 -15.88 12.24
C ALA A 122 7.03 -15.96 12.63
N VAL A 123 7.72 -14.81 12.60
CA VAL A 123 9.12 -14.68 13.04
C VAL A 123 9.27 -15.03 14.52
N ILE A 124 8.45 -14.44 15.39
CA ILE A 124 8.48 -14.67 16.85
C ILE A 124 8.23 -16.15 17.14
N GLN A 125 7.14 -16.73 16.62
CA GLN A 125 6.84 -18.14 16.85
C GLN A 125 7.99 -19.06 16.40
N ARG A 126 8.52 -18.83 15.21
CA ARG A 126 9.61 -19.65 14.65
C ARG A 126 10.88 -19.61 15.49
N ILE A 127 11.29 -18.42 15.95
CA ILE A 127 12.49 -18.27 16.79
C ILE A 127 12.28 -18.87 18.18
N PHE A 128 11.09 -18.73 18.76
CA PHE A 128 10.80 -19.35 20.06
C PHE A 128 10.70 -20.87 20.00
N GLU A 129 10.26 -21.44 18.86
CA GLU A 129 10.18 -22.89 18.64
C GLU A 129 11.53 -23.53 18.32
N ARG A 130 12.38 -22.86 17.52
CA ARG A 130 13.57 -23.49 16.91
C ARG A 130 14.90 -22.77 17.19
N GLY A 131 14.83 -21.56 17.75
CA GLY A 131 15.99 -20.72 18.04
C GLY A 131 16.64 -21.02 19.39
N ASN A 132 17.88 -20.56 19.55
CA ASN A 132 18.63 -20.58 20.80
C ASN A 132 18.28 -19.37 21.69
N GLU A 133 18.90 -19.29 22.86
CA GLU A 133 18.57 -18.24 23.83
C GLU A 133 18.96 -16.84 23.35
N SER A 134 20.13 -16.69 22.71
CA SER A 134 20.58 -15.41 22.15
C SER A 134 19.65 -14.90 21.03
N GLU A 135 19.13 -15.79 20.20
CA GLU A 135 18.15 -15.47 19.15
C GLU A 135 16.83 -14.97 19.77
N LYS A 136 16.38 -15.59 20.86
CA LYS A 136 15.17 -15.16 21.58
C LYS A 136 15.37 -13.80 22.26
N GLU A 137 16.51 -13.58 22.92
CA GLU A 137 16.85 -12.30 23.55
C GLU A 137 16.87 -11.16 22.54
N GLU A 138 17.46 -11.38 21.36
CA GLU A 138 17.48 -10.39 20.29
C GLU A 138 16.07 -10.05 19.79
N ILE A 139 15.20 -11.04 19.62
CA ILE A 139 13.81 -10.83 19.21
C ILE A 139 12.99 -10.13 20.29
N ILE A 140 13.23 -10.42 21.57
CA ILE A 140 12.61 -9.71 22.69
C ILE A 140 13.09 -8.26 22.72
N ARG A 141 14.40 -8.00 22.54
CA ARG A 141 14.96 -6.64 22.44
C ARG A 141 14.34 -5.88 21.27
N PHE A 142 14.17 -6.53 20.12
CA PHE A 142 13.70 -5.90 18.89
C PHE A 142 12.19 -5.59 18.90
N TYR A 143 11.33 -6.53 19.34
CA TYR A 143 9.86 -6.35 19.34
C TYR A 143 9.28 -5.88 20.68
N GLY A 144 10.04 -5.99 21.77
CA GLY A 144 9.57 -5.79 23.14
C GLY A 144 8.90 -7.03 23.73
N SER A 145 9.07 -7.22 25.04
CA SER A 145 8.55 -8.37 25.79
C SER A 145 7.03 -8.48 25.76
N GLU A 146 6.31 -7.35 25.85
CA GLU A 146 4.84 -7.32 25.78
C GLU A 146 4.33 -7.87 24.44
N THR A 147 4.92 -7.41 23.33
CA THR A 147 4.58 -7.86 21.97
C THR A 147 4.81 -9.35 21.82
N VAL A 148 5.98 -9.83 22.24
CA VAL A 148 6.35 -11.25 22.14
C VAL A 148 5.40 -12.12 22.94
N ASN A 149 5.14 -11.78 24.20
CA ASN A 149 4.24 -12.53 25.08
C ASN A 149 2.80 -12.58 24.52
N SER A 150 2.33 -11.50 23.89
CA SER A 150 0.99 -11.47 23.29
C SER A 150 0.81 -12.48 22.15
N PHE A 151 1.89 -12.85 21.46
CA PHE A 151 1.86 -13.81 20.34
C PHE A 151 2.16 -15.25 20.76
N LEU A 152 2.75 -15.46 21.94
CA LEU A 152 3.07 -16.79 22.48
C LEU A 152 1.96 -17.34 23.40
N ASN A 153 1.23 -16.48 24.12
CA ASN A 153 0.21 -16.89 25.10
C ASN A 153 -1.18 -17.13 24.48
N LYS A 154 -1.26 -17.76 23.31
CA LYS A 154 -2.52 -17.94 22.58
C LYS A 154 -2.81 -19.38 22.22
#